data_AF-A0A836FX41-F1
#
_entry.id   AF-A0A836FX41-F1
#
_cell.length_a   1.000
_cell.length_b   1.000
_cell.length_c   1.000
_cell.angle_alpha   90.00
_cell.angle_beta   90.00
_cell.angle_gamma   90.00
#
_symmetry.space_group_name_H-M   'P 1'
#
loop_
_entity.id
_entity.type
_entity.pdbx_description
1 polymer ?
#
loop_
_entity_poly.entity_id
_entity_poly.type
_entity_poly.pdbx_seq_one_letter_code
_entity_poly.pdbx_strand_id
1 'polypeptide(L)'
;MSQLFHVAKPVKTYLETLKWEVLPHPLYSPDIAPSDFHLFHVAQPVKTYLETLKWEVLPHPPYSPDIAPSDFHLFRSMAHGLADRRFHSYEEAQKWIDSWIASKDMSFFRRGIHVLLERWEKVVSSDGQYFK
;
A
#
# COMPACT_ATOMS: atom_id res chain seq x y z
N MET A 1 -16.20 -20.77 -20.03
CA MET A 1 -16.63 -19.48 -19.42
C MET A 1 -15.61 -18.44 -19.85
N SER A 2 -15.99 -17.48 -20.69
CA SER A 2 -15.02 -16.50 -21.20
C SER A 2 -14.71 -15.48 -20.12
N GLN A 3 -13.42 -15.28 -19.83
CA GLN A 3 -12.94 -14.23 -18.94
C GLN A 3 -13.08 -12.89 -19.67
N LEU A 4 -13.92 -12.00 -19.15
CA LEU A 4 -14.13 -10.66 -19.70
C LEU A 4 -13.13 -9.69 -19.07
N PHE A 5 -12.23 -9.14 -19.90
CA PHE A 5 -11.39 -8.01 -19.52
C PHE A 5 -12.23 -6.73 -19.63
N HIS A 6 -12.62 -6.12 -18.51
CA HIS A 6 -13.27 -4.81 -18.50
C HIS A 6 -12.25 -3.66 -18.61
N VAL A 7 -11.27 -3.79 -19.49
CA VAL A 7 -10.31 -2.72 -19.79
C VAL A 7 -10.68 -2.12 -21.14
N ALA A 8 -10.95 -0.82 -21.16
CA ALA A 8 -11.19 -0.10 -22.40
C ALA A 8 -10.03 -0.37 -23.38
N LYS A 9 -10.34 -0.72 -24.63
CA LYS A 9 -9.35 -1.11 -25.65
C LYS A 9 -8.13 -0.16 -25.72
N PRO A 10 -8.29 1.18 -25.64
CA PRO A 10 -7.16 2.11 -25.60
C PRO A 10 -6.25 1.95 -24.37
N VAL A 11 -6.85 1.72 -23.20
CA VAL A 11 -6.11 1.49 -21.94
C VAL A 11 -5.35 0.18 -22.02
N LYS A 12 -5.96 -0.87 -22.59
CA LYS A 12 -5.29 -2.16 -22.77
C LYS A 12 -4.08 -2.03 -23.70
N THR A 13 -4.22 -1.36 -24.84
CA THR A 13 -3.12 -1.12 -25.77
C THR A 13 -2.00 -0.28 -25.14
N TYR A 14 -2.34 0.73 -24.35
CA TYR A 14 -1.35 1.53 -23.61
C TYR A 14 -0.61 0.72 -22.53
N LEU A 15 -1.30 -0.17 -21.82
CA LEU A 15 -0.67 -1.06 -20.84
C LEU A 15 0.25 -2.10 -21.53
N GLU A 16 -0.14 -2.59 -22.71
CA GLU A 16 0.67 -3.50 -23.53
C GLU A 16 1.98 -2.84 -24.01
N THR A 17 1.97 -1.55 -24.38
CA THR A 17 3.21 -0.84 -24.76
C THR A 17 4.19 -0.69 -23.58
N LEU A 18 3.66 -0.60 -22.36
CA LEU A 18 4.44 -0.57 -21.14
C LEU A 18 4.91 -1.97 -20.68
N LYS A 19 4.54 -3.03 -21.41
CA LYS A 19 4.76 -4.45 -21.05
C LYS A 19 4.10 -4.85 -19.74
N TRP A 20 2.91 -4.30 -19.46
CA TRP A 20 2.16 -4.61 -18.24
C TRP A 20 1.15 -5.72 -18.51
N GLU A 21 1.12 -6.71 -17.63
CA GLU A 21 0.14 -7.79 -17.67
C GLU A 21 -1.09 -7.41 -16.84
N VAL A 22 -2.26 -7.39 -17.49
CA VAL A 22 -3.53 -7.17 -16.81
C VAL A 22 -3.99 -8.51 -16.23
N LEU A 23 -3.84 -8.68 -14.92
CA LEU A 23 -4.29 -9.89 -14.24
C LEU A 23 -5.84 -9.96 -14.25
N PRO A 24 -6.42 -11.16 -14.47
CA PRO A 24 -7.86 -11.33 -14.38
C PRO A 24 -8.33 -11.09 -12.94
N HIS A 25 -9.25 -10.15 -12.76
CA HIS A 25 -9.89 -9.88 -11.48
C HIS A 25 -11.36 -10.34 -11.50
N PRO A 26 -11.95 -10.74 -10.36
CA PRO A 26 -13.37 -11.07 -10.30
C PRO A 26 -14.23 -9.86 -10.68
N LEU A 27 -15.44 -10.11 -11.18
CA LEU A 27 -16.47 -9.10 -11.44
C LEU A 27 -16.74 -8.32 -10.14
N TYR A 28 -16.30 -7.05 -10.07
CA TYR A 28 -16.61 -6.19 -8.94
C TYR A 28 -17.22 -4.85 -9.35
N SER A 29 -18.12 -4.42 -8.46
CA SER A 29 -19.02 -3.26 -8.51
C SER A 29 -18.30 -1.96 -8.92
N PRO A 30 -18.92 -1.11 -9.76
CA PRO A 30 -18.29 0.08 -10.35
C PRO A 30 -17.96 1.22 -9.38
N ASP A 31 -18.29 1.13 -8.09
CA ASP A 31 -18.20 2.26 -7.15
C ASP A 31 -16.90 2.31 -6.32
N ILE A 32 -15.96 1.39 -6.52
CA ILE A 32 -14.72 1.34 -5.73
C ILE A 32 -13.56 1.09 -6.70
N ALA A 33 -12.82 2.14 -7.00
CA ALA A 33 -11.62 2.10 -7.83
C ALA A 33 -10.62 1.06 -7.30
N PRO A 34 -9.76 0.47 -8.16
CA PRO A 34 -8.67 -0.38 -7.71
C PRO A 34 -7.84 0.42 -6.70
N SER A 35 -7.59 -0.12 -5.51
CA SER A 35 -6.56 0.47 -4.65
C SER A 35 -5.26 0.49 -5.45
N ASP A 36 -4.69 1.67 -5.68
CA ASP A 36 -3.48 1.91 -6.49
C ASP A 36 -2.29 1.01 -6.10
N PHE A 37 -2.30 0.46 -4.88
CA PHE A 37 -1.32 -0.49 -4.37
C PHE A 37 -1.13 -1.77 -5.21
N HIS A 38 -2.15 -2.26 -5.93
CA HIS A 38 -2.06 -3.57 -6.60
C HIS A 38 -1.67 -3.52 -8.08
N LEU A 39 -1.78 -2.37 -8.75
CA LEU A 39 -1.52 -2.28 -10.20
C LEU A 39 -0.12 -1.74 -10.51
N PHE A 40 0.39 -0.80 -9.72
CA PHE A 40 1.68 -0.16 -9.97
C PHE A 40 2.87 -0.92 -9.36
N HIS A 41 2.71 -1.45 -8.15
CA HIS A 41 3.82 -2.08 -7.41
C HIS A 41 4.21 -3.47 -7.92
N VAL A 42 3.33 -4.14 -8.68
CA VAL A 42 3.57 -5.48 -9.26
C VAL A 42 3.90 -5.44 -10.76
N ALA A 43 3.98 -4.24 -11.34
CA ALA A 43 4.28 -4.06 -12.76
C ALA A 43 5.69 -4.55 -13.10
N GLN A 44 5.86 -5.06 -14.33
CA GLN A 44 7.14 -5.63 -14.80
C GLN A 44 8.33 -4.67 -14.65
N PRO A 45 8.24 -3.37 -15.01
CA PRO A 45 9.35 -2.45 -14.82
C PRO A 45 9.79 -2.31 -13.35
N VAL A 46 8.83 -2.33 -12.42
CA VAL A 46 9.11 -2.24 -10.98
C VAL A 46 9.79 -3.53 -10.49
N LYS A 47 9.28 -4.70 -10.91
CA LYS A 47 9.88 -6.00 -10.58
C LYS A 47 11.33 -6.09 -11.07
N THR A 48 11.59 -5.78 -12.34
CA THR A 48 12.95 -5.78 -12.91
C THR A 48 13.88 -4.81 -12.17
N TYR A 49 13.38 -3.63 -11.77
CA TYR A 49 14.17 -2.68 -11.00
C TYR A 49 14.52 -3.21 -9.60
N LEU A 50 13.55 -3.80 -8.88
CA LEU A 50 13.79 -4.42 -7.57
C LEU A 50 14.76 -5.60 -7.65
N GLU A 51 14.67 -6.42 -8.70
CA GLU A 51 15.62 -7.50 -8.99
C GLU A 51 17.03 -6.97 -9.23
N THR A 52 17.16 -5.86 -9.96
CA THR A 52 18.45 -5.20 -10.21
C THR A 52 19.08 -4.70 -8.91
N LEU A 53 18.24 -4.17 -8.00
CA LEU A 53 18.66 -3.78 -6.65
C LEU A 53 18.90 -4.98 -5.71
N LYS A 54 18.55 -6.19 -6.13
CA LYS A 54 18.58 -7.43 -5.32
C LYS A 54 17.76 -7.32 -4.04
N TRP A 55 16.63 -6.62 -4.10
CA TRP A 55 15.70 -6.50 -2.97
C TRP A 55 14.72 -7.65 -2.97
N GLU A 56 14.59 -8.30 -1.82
CA GLU A 56 13.55 -9.31 -1.60
C GLU A 56 12.21 -8.63 -1.33
N VAL A 57 11.19 -9.02 -2.08
CA VAL A 57 9.82 -8.52 -1.89
C VAL A 57 9.07 -9.50 -1.00
N LEU A 58 8.74 -9.06 0.21
CA LEU A 58 7.94 -9.86 1.13
C LEU A 58 6.50 -10.02 0.60
N PRO A 59 5.91 -11.23 0.67
CA PRO A 59 4.53 -11.43 0.26
C PRO A 59 3.60 -10.60 1.15
N HIS A 60 2.65 -9.90 0.52
CA HIS A 60 1.64 -9.11 1.21
C HIS A 60 0.25 -9.45 0.67
N PRO A 61 -0.66 -10.01 1.50
CA PRO A 61 -2.01 -10.31 1.07
C PRO A 61 -2.79 -9.04 0.69
N PRO A 62 -3.70 -9.12 -0.30
CA PRO A 62 -4.61 -8.03 -0.63
C PRO A 62 -5.42 -7.57 0.58
N TYR A 63 -5.78 -6.28 0.61
CA TYR A 63 -6.65 -5.69 1.63
C TYR A 63 -6.19 -5.90 3.09
N SER A 64 -4.88 -5.96 3.34
CA SER A 64 -4.37 -6.23 4.69
C SER A 64 -3.59 -5.04 5.29
N PRO A 65 -4.23 -3.87 5.47
CA PRO A 65 -3.58 -2.69 6.05
C PRO A 65 -3.18 -2.91 7.52
N ASP A 66 -3.82 -3.85 8.19
CA ASP A 66 -3.54 -4.29 9.56
C ASP A 66 -2.18 -4.99 9.71
N ILE A 67 -1.52 -5.40 8.63
CA ILE A 67 -0.15 -5.94 8.65
C ILE A 67 0.84 -5.05 7.88
N ALA A 68 0.43 -3.87 7.43
CA ALA A 68 1.32 -2.88 6.82
C ALA A 68 1.79 -1.87 7.88
N PRO A 69 3.08 -1.85 8.28
CA PRO A 69 3.57 -0.95 9.33
C PRO A 69 3.33 0.54 9.05
N SER A 70 3.34 0.92 7.77
CA SER A 70 2.99 2.28 7.36
C SER A 70 1.54 2.62 7.75
N ASP A 71 0.59 1.73 7.49
CA ASP A 71 -0.83 1.97 7.75
C ASP A 71 -1.18 1.89 9.24
N PHE A 72 -0.86 0.77 9.90
CA PHE A 72 -1.32 0.55 11.27
C PHE A 72 -0.55 1.36 12.32
N HIS A 73 0.65 1.86 12.01
CA HIS A 73 1.52 2.57 12.96
C HIS A 73 1.86 3.99 12.54
N LEU A 74 2.52 4.18 11.39
CA LEU A 74 3.01 5.50 10.96
C LEU A 74 1.85 6.45 10.65
N PHE A 75 1.02 6.12 9.67
CA PHE A 75 -0.11 6.94 9.23
C PHE A 75 -1.20 7.02 10.29
N ARG A 76 -1.43 5.94 11.04
CA ARG A 76 -2.32 5.99 12.21
C ARG A 76 -1.87 7.06 13.21
N SER A 77 -0.59 7.10 13.57
CA SER A 77 -0.08 8.13 14.48
C SER A 77 -0.10 9.53 13.85
N MET A 78 0.15 9.64 12.55
CA MET A 78 0.16 10.92 11.83
C MET A 78 -1.24 11.51 11.71
N ALA A 79 -2.26 10.68 11.45
CA ALA A 79 -3.66 11.09 11.35
C ALA A 79 -4.14 11.81 12.62
N HIS A 80 -3.71 11.37 13.80
CA HIS A 80 -4.01 12.08 15.05
C HIS A 80 -3.41 13.49 15.10
N GLY A 81 -2.22 13.70 14.52
CA GLY A 81 -1.61 15.03 14.42
C GLY A 81 -2.23 15.92 13.34
N LEU A 82 -2.89 15.31 12.35
CA LEU A 82 -3.53 15.97 11.22
C LEU A 82 -4.99 16.35 11.48
N ALA A 83 -5.68 15.69 12.42
CA ALA A 83 -7.14 15.79 12.61
C ALA A 83 -7.68 17.23 12.68
N ASP A 84 -6.94 18.15 13.30
CA ASP A 84 -7.36 19.54 13.49
C ASP A 84 -6.53 20.56 12.67
N ARG A 85 -5.81 20.10 11.65
CA ARG A 85 -4.93 20.96 10.85
C ARG A 85 -5.51 21.27 9.48
N ARG A 86 -5.34 22.53 9.06
CA ARG A 86 -5.59 22.99 7.70
C ARG A 86 -4.31 23.62 7.18
N PHE A 87 -3.88 23.18 6.00
CA PHE A 87 -2.75 23.75 5.29
C PHE A 87 -3.25 24.66 4.18
N HIS A 88 -2.58 25.79 3.98
CA HIS A 88 -2.93 26.77 2.96
C HIS A 88 -1.99 26.67 1.74
N SER A 89 -0.92 25.89 1.85
CA SER A 89 -0.01 25.61 0.74
C SER A 89 0.61 24.21 0.85
N TYR A 90 1.18 23.75 -0.25
CA TYR A 90 1.92 22.50 -0.31
C TYR A 90 3.15 22.54 0.61
N GLU A 91 3.87 23.66 0.62
CA GLU A 91 5.09 23.87 1.41
C GLU A 91 4.80 23.81 2.91
N GLU A 92 3.64 24.31 3.33
CA GLU A 92 3.19 24.23 4.73
C GLU A 92 2.95 22.77 5.15
N ALA A 93 2.25 22.00 4.30
CA ALA A 93 1.99 20.58 4.54
C ALA A 93 3.30 19.78 4.57
N GLN A 94 4.19 20.01 3.61
CA GLN A 94 5.50 19.34 3.55
C GLN A 94 6.34 19.64 4.79
N LYS A 95 6.47 20.92 5.18
CA LYS A 95 7.22 21.32 6.37
C LYS A 95 6.66 20.68 7.64
N TRP A 96 5.33 20.58 7.73
CA TRP A 96 4.69 19.91 8.85
C TRP A 96 5.03 18.42 8.91
N ILE A 97 4.96 17.71 7.78
CA ILE A 97 5.31 16.29 7.68
C ILE A 97 6.77 16.08 8.08
N ASP A 98 7.69 16.88 7.54
CA ASP A 98 9.12 16.81 7.86
C ASP A 98 9.37 17.00 9.35
N SER A 99 8.72 18.02 9.95
CA SER A 99 8.82 18.30 11.38
C SER A 99 8.22 17.18 12.22
N TRP A 100 7.10 16.60 11.79
CA TRP A 100 6.44 15.50 12.49
C TRP A 100 7.32 14.24 12.47
N ILE A 101 7.92 13.89 11.32
CA ILE A 101 8.83 12.74 11.20
C ILE A 101 10.07 12.97 12.08
N ALA A 102 10.67 14.15 12.02
CA ALA A 102 11.83 14.50 12.83
C ALA A 102 11.53 14.53 14.35
N SER A 103 10.28 14.75 14.74
CA SER A 103 9.84 14.68 16.14
C SER A 103 9.76 13.25 16.70
N LYS A 104 9.77 12.22 15.83
CA LYS A 104 9.70 10.82 16.26
C LYS A 104 11.09 10.28 16.55
N ASP A 105 11.21 9.66 17.71
CA ASP A 105 12.44 8.99 18.10
C ASP A 105 12.62 7.66 17.34
N MET A 106 13.85 7.15 17.29
CA MET A 106 14.15 5.88 16.59
C MET A 106 13.36 4.68 17.13
N SER A 107 13.02 4.70 18.43
CA SER A 107 12.23 3.62 19.04
C SER A 107 10.78 3.63 18.57
N PHE A 108 10.22 4.78 18.16
CA PHE A 108 8.92 4.84 17.48
C PHE A 108 8.91 3.99 16.21
N PHE A 109 9.88 4.16 15.32
CA PHE A 109 9.96 3.39 14.08
C PHE A 109 10.24 1.90 14.36
N ARG A 110 11.18 1.62 15.27
CA ARG A 110 11.50 0.24 15.67
C ARG A 110 10.29 -0.50 16.23
N ARG A 111 9.47 0.14 17.07
CA ARG A 111 8.23 -0.44 17.59
C ARG A 111 7.27 -0.81 16.47
N GLY A 112 7.08 0.06 15.49
CA GLY A 112 6.18 -0.21 14.35
C GLY A 112 6.56 -1.49 13.59
N ILE A 113 7.86 -1.72 13.40
CA ILE A 113 8.36 -2.94 12.76
C ILE A 113 8.25 -4.16 13.68
N HIS A 114 8.60 -4.04 14.97
CA HIS A 114 8.55 -5.18 15.89
C HIS A 114 7.13 -5.71 16.14
N VAL A 115 6.12 -4.83 16.15
CA VAL A 115 4.70 -5.20 16.31
C VAL A 115 4.19 -6.04 15.12
N LEU A 116 4.90 -6.05 13.99
CA LEU A 116 4.52 -6.86 12.84
C LEU A 116 4.47 -8.36 13.17
N LEU A 117 5.39 -8.85 14.01
CA LEU A 117 5.42 -10.26 14.42
C LEU A 117 4.16 -10.65 15.20
N GLU A 118 3.79 -9.85 16.20
CA GLU A 118 2.56 -10.06 16.99
C GLU A 118 1.30 -9.99 16.11
N ARG A 119 1.31 -9.12 15.10
CA ARG A 119 0.19 -9.00 14.14
C ARG A 119 0.08 -10.22 13.24
N TRP A 120 1.19 -10.77 12.74
CA TRP A 120 1.16 -12.01 11.97
C TRP A 120 0.62 -13.19 12.79
N GLU A 121 1.02 -13.30 14.05
CA GLU A 121 0.47 -14.32 14.96
C GLU A 121 -1.05 -14.17 15.13
N LYS A 122 -1.56 -12.94 15.24
CA LYS A 122 -2.99 -12.66 15.28
C LYS A 122 -3.72 -13.02 13.99
N VAL A 123 -3.14 -12.74 12.82
CA VAL A 123 -3.70 -13.16 11.52
C VAL A 123 -3.87 -14.67 11.47
N VAL A 124 -2.82 -15.42 11.84
CA VAL A 124 -2.85 -16.88 11.84
C VAL A 124 -3.88 -17.40 12.85
N SER A 125 -3.91 -16.85 14.06
CA SER A 125 -4.86 -17.23 15.10
C SER A 125 -6.31 -16.89 14.76
N SER A 126 -6.53 -15.99 13.80
CA SER A 126 -7.85 -15.55 13.34
C SER A 126 -8.24 -16.18 12.00
N ASP A 127 -7.53 -17.21 11.54
CA ASP A 127 -7.74 -17.86 10.23
C ASP A 127 -7.81 -16.86 9.06
N GLY A 128 -6.95 -15.83 9.10
CA GLY A 128 -6.89 -14.78 8.08
C GLY A 128 -7.96 -13.69 8.19
N GLN A 129 -8.84 -13.73 9.21
CA GLN A 129 -9.79 -12.65 9.49
C GLN A 129 -9.12 -11.46 10.16
N TYR A 130 -9.73 -10.27 10.01
CA TYR A 130 -9.31 -9.09 10.74
C TYR A 130 -9.41 -9.27 12.25
N PHE A 131 -8.49 -8.65 12.97
CA PHE A 131 -8.38 -8.71 14.43
C PHE A 131 -8.34 -7.31 15.06
N LYS A 132 -8.54 -7.26 16.38
CA LYS A 132 -8.42 -6.03 17.18
C LYS A 132 -7.05 -5.92 17.88
#